data_AF-A0A929ZHP0-F1
#
_entry.id   AF-A0A929ZHP0-F1
#
_cell.length_a   1.000
_cell.length_b   1.000
_cell.length_c   1.000
_cell.angle_alpha   90.00
_cell.angle_beta   90.00
_cell.angle_gamma   90.00
#
_symmetry.space_group_name_H-M   'P 1'
#
loop_
_entity.id
_entity.type
_entity.pdbx_description
1 polymer ?
#
loop_
_entity_poly.entity_id
_entity_poly.type
_entity_poly.pdbx_seq_one_letter_code
_entity_poly.pdbx_strand_id
1 'polypeptide(L)'
;IVQLEDGSVGIPWYQRVFGLSSSTKHETVKDRIETSVEAVVPGAGITDVRDYTHALDGFAIQAPASSLDAIKATEGVKAAFIERDHKPMVVEGDAGALGAEAVDPALQNASSLEMTRANQTTQKGDRQVIEVIDTGIEASHQAFSGSMDGVDVRLSQKDVEALVSKLPHGKTGAYLNNKIPFVFDYADNDADVLPKSSKDLSHGTHVAAIAAANAADLQGTAPHAQIIVAKVASDKDGSIPDNTVLAALDDAVVIKPDSINLSLGEDAGMGTEAGTMYAEVYKNLAAAGVTVNAAAGNSYSSAYSNYSGKNKPYASDPDAGTLSEPASYSSTLAVASV
;
A
#
# COMPACT_ATOMS: atom_id res chain seq x y z
N ILE A 1 -7.61 11.31 9.04
CA ILE A 1 -7.68 11.42 7.56
C ILE A 1 -9.01 12.05 7.17
N VAL A 2 -9.00 13.00 6.23
CA VAL A 2 -10.17 13.74 5.74
C VAL A 2 -10.26 13.59 4.23
N GLN A 3 -11.44 13.22 3.72
CA GLN A 3 -11.79 13.22 2.30
C GLN A 3 -12.73 14.38 2.03
N LEU A 4 -12.53 15.05 0.90
CA LEU A 4 -13.35 16.18 0.48
C LEU A 4 -14.50 15.77 -0.43
N GLU A 5 -15.56 16.58 -0.45
CA GLU A 5 -16.65 16.44 -1.39
C GLU A 5 -16.20 16.71 -2.83
N ASP A 6 -16.77 16.00 -3.80
CA ASP A 6 -16.45 16.19 -5.20
C ASP A 6 -16.81 17.62 -5.67
N GLY A 7 -15.98 18.18 -6.56
CA GLY A 7 -16.22 19.50 -7.15
C GLY A 7 -15.87 20.67 -6.22
N SER A 8 -16.63 21.76 -6.32
CA SER A 8 -16.35 23.05 -5.64
C SER A 8 -17.27 23.32 -4.44
N VAL A 9 -17.88 22.27 -3.87
CA VAL A 9 -18.75 22.40 -2.69
C VAL A 9 -17.93 22.97 -1.52
N GLY A 10 -18.53 23.83 -0.71
CA GLY A 10 -17.82 24.62 0.29
C GLY A 10 -17.20 25.91 -0.22
N ILE A 11 -16.64 25.97 -1.43
CA ILE A 11 -15.77 27.09 -1.79
C ILE A 11 -16.58 28.38 -2.06
N PRO A 12 -16.25 29.55 -1.49
CA PRO A 12 -16.96 30.80 -1.76
C PRO A 12 -16.99 31.16 -3.26
N TRP A 13 -18.13 31.65 -3.75
CA TRP A 13 -18.37 31.86 -5.19
C TRP A 13 -17.32 32.75 -5.88
N TYR A 14 -16.73 33.72 -5.17
CA TYR A 14 -15.71 34.63 -5.73
C TYR A 14 -14.35 33.95 -5.93
N GLN A 15 -14.06 32.84 -5.25
CA GLN A 15 -12.85 32.05 -5.49
C GLN A 15 -13.04 31.02 -6.61
N ARG A 16 -14.29 30.72 -7.02
CA ARG A 16 -14.60 29.77 -8.11
C ARG A 16 -14.30 30.33 -9.51
N VAL A 17 -14.22 31.65 -9.66
CA VAL A 17 -14.13 32.34 -10.97
C VAL A 17 -12.75 32.19 -11.63
N PHE A 18 -11.70 31.81 -10.90
CA PHE A 18 -10.32 31.78 -11.41
C PHE A 18 -9.73 30.37 -11.64
N GLY A 19 -10.53 29.31 -11.47
CA GLY A 19 -10.03 27.93 -11.48
C GLY A 19 -9.28 27.62 -10.19
N LEU A 20 -9.88 26.80 -9.33
CA LEU A 20 -9.27 26.44 -8.05
C LEU A 20 -8.31 25.28 -8.25
N SER A 21 -7.06 25.44 -7.80
CA SER A 21 -6.16 24.31 -7.61
C SER A 21 -6.63 23.49 -6.41
N SER A 22 -6.33 22.19 -6.38
CA SER A 22 -6.63 21.32 -5.24
C SER A 22 -6.05 21.89 -3.94
N SER A 23 -4.85 22.49 -4.00
CA SER A 23 -4.23 23.18 -2.86
C SER A 23 -5.12 24.29 -2.28
N THR A 24 -5.71 25.18 -3.10
CA THR A 24 -6.59 26.22 -2.57
C THR A 24 -7.86 25.66 -1.93
N LYS A 25 -8.40 24.58 -2.51
CA LYS A 25 -9.54 23.86 -1.92
C LYS A 25 -9.17 23.28 -0.55
N HIS A 26 -8.02 22.63 -0.43
CA HIS A 26 -7.56 22.02 0.81
C HIS A 26 -7.37 23.07 1.91
N GLU A 27 -6.64 24.15 1.63
CA GLU A 27 -6.45 25.25 2.59
C GLU A 27 -7.79 25.80 3.09
N THR A 28 -8.73 26.05 2.17
CA THR A 28 -10.05 26.58 2.52
C THR A 28 -10.83 25.64 3.45
N VAL A 29 -10.73 24.32 3.26
CA VAL A 29 -11.40 23.36 4.13
C VAL A 29 -10.64 23.18 5.45
N LYS A 30 -9.30 23.19 5.44
CA LYS A 30 -8.47 23.17 6.67
C LYS A 30 -8.79 24.36 7.57
N ASP A 31 -8.91 25.58 7.05
CA ASP A 31 -9.29 26.78 7.81
C ASP A 31 -10.65 26.64 8.51
N ARG A 32 -11.62 26.01 7.84
CA ARG A 32 -12.96 25.75 8.41
C ARG A 32 -12.93 24.66 9.46
N ILE A 33 -12.13 23.62 9.22
CA ILE A 33 -11.91 22.56 10.19
C ILE A 33 -11.28 23.16 11.44
N GLU A 34 -10.25 24.00 11.33
CA GLU A 34 -9.63 24.68 12.47
C GLU A 34 -10.66 25.48 13.28
N THR A 35 -11.51 26.25 12.60
CA THR A 35 -12.62 26.97 13.24
C THR A 35 -13.59 26.03 13.96
N SER A 36 -13.92 24.89 13.35
CA SER A 36 -14.85 23.91 13.90
C SER A 36 -14.25 23.16 15.09
N VAL A 37 -12.94 22.86 15.04
CA VAL A 37 -12.17 22.23 16.13
C VAL A 37 -12.11 23.16 17.34
N GLU A 38 -11.73 24.43 17.15
CA GLU A 38 -11.65 25.43 18.23
C GLU A 38 -13.02 25.66 18.90
N ALA A 39 -14.11 25.55 18.14
CA ALA A 39 -15.47 25.71 18.68
C ALA A 39 -15.88 24.58 19.65
N VAL A 40 -15.39 23.35 19.45
CA VAL A 40 -15.71 22.19 20.30
C VAL A 40 -14.63 21.87 21.33
N VAL A 41 -13.38 22.26 21.07
CA VAL A 41 -12.24 22.16 21.99
C VAL A 41 -11.52 23.51 22.02
N PRO A 42 -11.91 24.44 22.91
CA PRO A 42 -11.30 25.77 22.99
C PRO A 42 -9.79 25.72 23.26
N GLY A 43 -9.01 26.51 22.52
CA GLY A 43 -7.56 26.56 22.53
C GLY A 43 -6.86 25.45 21.72
N ALA A 44 -7.59 24.66 20.93
CA ALA A 44 -7.01 23.61 20.10
C ALA A 44 -6.90 24.03 18.64
N GLY A 45 -5.70 23.88 18.08
CA GLY A 45 -5.46 24.03 16.64
C GLY A 45 -5.44 22.68 15.90
N ILE A 46 -5.19 22.78 14.60
CA ILE A 46 -4.85 21.63 13.75
C ILE A 46 -3.40 21.74 13.27
N THR A 47 -2.75 20.60 13.07
CA THR A 47 -1.45 20.53 12.38
C THR A 47 -1.64 19.85 11.05
N ASP A 48 -1.17 20.46 9.97
CA ASP A 48 -1.14 19.82 8.67
C ASP A 48 -0.09 18.70 8.63
N VAL A 49 -0.47 17.56 8.07
CA VAL A 49 0.41 16.38 7.96
C VAL A 49 0.71 16.09 6.50
N ARG A 50 -0.31 16.00 5.64
CA ARG A 50 -0.14 15.58 4.24
C ARG A 50 -1.36 15.90 3.38
N ASP A 51 -1.16 16.25 2.10
CA ASP A 51 -2.22 16.47 1.11
C ASP A 51 -2.20 15.41 0.01
N TYR A 52 -3.35 14.81 -0.29
CA TYR A 52 -3.54 13.83 -1.37
C TYR A 52 -4.34 14.46 -2.50
N THR A 53 -3.91 14.26 -3.74
CA THR A 53 -4.53 14.96 -4.89
C THR A 53 -4.81 14.10 -6.11
N HIS A 54 -4.46 12.81 -6.08
CA HIS A 54 -4.58 11.90 -7.23
C HIS A 54 -5.46 10.69 -6.93
N ALA A 55 -5.05 9.84 -5.98
CA ALA A 55 -5.83 8.67 -5.55
C ALA A 55 -6.98 9.07 -4.63
N LEU A 56 -6.81 10.15 -3.87
CA LEU A 56 -7.77 10.74 -2.95
C LEU A 56 -7.72 12.27 -3.11
N ASP A 57 -8.87 12.95 -3.07
CA ASP A 57 -8.96 14.40 -2.87
C ASP A 57 -9.20 14.66 -1.38
N GLY A 58 -8.13 15.00 -0.65
CA GLY A 58 -8.16 15.03 0.81
C GLY A 58 -6.82 15.28 1.46
N PHE A 59 -6.78 15.16 2.79
CA PHE A 59 -5.59 15.42 3.57
C PHE A 59 -5.57 14.67 4.91
N ALA A 60 -4.38 14.56 5.50
CA ALA A 60 -4.14 14.15 6.86
C ALA A 60 -3.84 15.38 7.72
N ILE A 61 -4.49 15.47 8.89
CA ILE A 61 -4.26 16.51 9.90
C ILE A 61 -4.18 15.87 11.28
N GLN A 62 -3.43 16.50 12.17
CA GLN A 62 -3.47 16.21 13.60
C GLN A 62 -4.46 17.17 14.29
N ALA A 63 -5.40 16.61 15.03
CA ALA A 63 -6.40 17.36 15.81
C ALA A 63 -6.82 16.53 17.03
N PRO A 64 -7.45 17.13 18.07
CA PRO A 64 -8.01 16.36 19.17
C PRO A 64 -9.03 15.32 18.68
N ALA A 65 -8.90 14.05 19.08
CA ALA A 65 -9.80 12.99 18.63
C ALA A 65 -11.28 13.27 18.95
N SER A 66 -11.57 14.01 20.03
CA SER A 66 -12.91 14.46 20.40
C SER A 66 -13.56 15.43 19.42
N SER A 67 -12.79 16.01 18.49
CA SER A 67 -13.29 16.92 17.46
C SER A 67 -13.77 16.23 16.18
N LEU A 68 -13.67 14.89 16.10
CA LEU A 68 -14.00 14.13 14.88
C LEU A 68 -15.40 14.45 14.33
N ASP A 69 -16.41 14.50 15.18
CA ASP A 69 -17.79 14.80 14.74
C ASP A 69 -17.92 16.23 14.18
N ALA A 70 -17.18 17.19 14.74
CA ALA A 70 -17.14 18.56 14.22
C ALA A 70 -16.42 18.63 12.87
N ILE A 71 -15.34 17.86 12.70
CA ILE A 71 -14.63 17.73 11.42
C ILE A 71 -15.56 17.14 10.36
N LYS A 72 -16.26 16.04 10.68
CA LYS A 72 -17.24 15.41 9.78
C LYS A 72 -18.38 16.34 9.37
N ALA A 73 -18.80 17.22 10.28
CA ALA A 73 -19.87 18.19 10.02
C ALA A 73 -19.40 19.44 9.27
N THR A 74 -18.10 19.60 9.00
CA THR A 74 -17.55 20.79 8.34
C THR A 74 -17.90 20.80 6.86
N GLU A 75 -18.41 21.93 6.35
CA GLU A 75 -18.75 22.09 4.93
C GLU A 75 -17.54 21.86 4.01
N GLY A 76 -17.67 20.92 3.07
CA GLY A 76 -16.61 20.47 2.16
C GLY A 76 -15.98 19.14 2.56
N VAL A 77 -16.26 18.61 3.75
CA VAL A 77 -15.83 17.28 4.21
C VAL A 77 -16.87 16.23 3.78
N LYS A 78 -16.42 15.24 3.01
CA LYS A 78 -17.21 14.08 2.59
C LYS A 78 -17.17 12.96 3.64
N ALA A 79 -15.98 12.69 4.17
CA ALA A 79 -15.75 11.68 5.20
C ALA A 79 -14.49 12.03 6.00
N ALA A 80 -14.43 11.62 7.26
CA ALA A 80 -13.22 11.76 8.07
C ALA A 80 -13.14 10.64 9.11
N PHE A 81 -11.96 10.08 9.32
CA PHE A 81 -11.74 9.05 10.32
C PHE A 81 -10.41 9.26 11.05
N ILE A 82 -10.31 8.69 12.26
CA ILE A 82 -9.07 8.68 13.04
C ILE A 82 -8.12 7.68 12.38
N GLU A 83 -6.92 8.15 12.04
CA GLU A 83 -5.86 7.31 11.47
C GLU A 83 -5.62 6.03 12.29
N ARG A 84 -5.43 4.94 11.56
CA ARG A 84 -5.12 3.60 12.06
C ARG A 84 -3.71 3.21 11.62
N ASP A 85 -3.20 2.16 12.25
CA ASP A 85 -1.97 1.49 11.89
C ASP A 85 -2.26 0.17 11.18
N HIS A 86 -1.77 0.03 9.95
CA HIS A 86 -1.76 -1.23 9.23
C HIS A 86 -0.75 -2.20 9.84
N LYS A 87 -0.95 -3.49 9.60
CA LYS A 87 -0.02 -4.55 10.02
C LYS A 87 0.45 -5.36 8.83
N PRO A 88 1.74 -5.74 8.76
CA PRO A 88 2.21 -6.74 7.81
C PRO A 88 1.47 -8.06 8.01
N MET A 89 1.11 -8.72 6.91
CA MET A 89 0.49 -10.04 6.95
C MET A 89 1.55 -11.13 7.12
N VAL A 90 1.95 -11.35 8.37
CA VAL A 90 2.95 -12.37 8.70
C VAL A 90 2.30 -13.76 8.75
N VAL A 91 3.00 -14.77 8.23
CA VAL A 91 2.66 -16.18 8.47
C VAL A 91 3.56 -16.68 9.60
N GLU A 92 2.97 -17.01 10.76
CA GLU A 92 3.72 -17.64 11.84
C GLU A 92 3.95 -19.13 11.54
N GLY A 93 5.21 -19.51 11.32
CA GLY A 93 5.61 -20.91 11.21
C GLY A 93 6.78 -21.14 10.26
N ASP A 94 7.78 -21.87 10.72
CA ASP A 94 8.77 -22.52 9.86
C ASP A 94 8.02 -23.53 9.01
N ALA A 95 7.75 -23.18 7.75
CA ALA A 95 7.24 -24.14 6.78
C ALA A 95 8.35 -25.16 6.56
N GLY A 96 8.40 -26.18 7.42
CA GLY A 96 9.25 -27.34 7.24
C GLY A 96 8.98 -27.84 5.83
N ALA A 97 9.94 -27.58 4.94
CA ALA A 97 9.84 -27.91 3.54
C ALA A 97 9.64 -29.42 3.45
N LEU A 98 8.38 -29.85 3.29
CA LEU A 98 8.08 -31.24 2.97
C LEU A 98 8.77 -31.47 1.63
N GLY A 99 9.79 -32.32 1.65
CA GLY A 99 10.61 -32.66 0.48
C GLY A 99 9.74 -33.25 -0.62
N ALA A 100 9.17 -32.38 -1.44
CA ALA A 100 8.78 -32.71 -2.80
C ALA A 100 10.07 -32.89 -3.60
N GLU A 101 10.12 -33.88 -4.50
CA GLU A 101 11.19 -33.98 -5.47
C GLU A 101 11.21 -32.68 -6.29
N ALA A 102 12.22 -31.83 -6.06
CA ALA A 102 12.35 -30.56 -6.74
C ALA A 102 12.47 -30.82 -8.25
N VAL A 103 11.56 -30.21 -9.03
CA VAL A 103 11.56 -30.31 -10.50
C VAL A 103 12.87 -29.76 -11.08
N ASP A 104 13.45 -28.76 -10.41
CA ASP A 104 14.80 -28.26 -10.65
C ASP A 104 15.54 -28.06 -9.31
N PRO A 105 16.53 -28.89 -8.97
CA PRO A 105 17.29 -28.75 -7.72
C PRO A 105 18.20 -27.51 -7.69
N ALA A 106 18.37 -26.79 -8.81
CA ALA A 106 19.13 -25.54 -8.85
C ALA A 106 18.32 -24.33 -8.34
N LEU A 107 16.99 -24.41 -8.30
CA LEU A 107 16.11 -23.34 -7.81
C LEU A 107 15.57 -23.68 -6.42
N GLN A 108 15.85 -22.81 -5.45
CA GLN A 108 15.42 -22.99 -4.06
C GLN A 108 13.88 -23.02 -3.90
N ASN A 109 13.15 -22.39 -4.83
CA ASN A 109 11.70 -22.28 -4.83
C ASN A 109 11.01 -22.99 -6.02
N ALA A 110 11.66 -24.00 -6.60
CA ALA A 110 11.16 -24.72 -7.78
C ALA A 110 9.71 -25.23 -7.62
N SER A 111 9.37 -25.77 -6.45
CA SER A 111 8.04 -26.29 -6.15
C SER A 111 6.95 -25.22 -6.29
N SER A 112 7.18 -24.01 -5.76
CA SER A 112 6.23 -22.89 -5.83
C SER A 112 6.03 -22.40 -7.26
N LEU A 113 7.11 -22.33 -8.04
CA LEU A 113 7.04 -21.94 -9.46
C LEU A 113 6.33 -22.99 -10.30
N GLU A 114 6.51 -24.28 -10.00
CA GLU A 114 5.80 -25.36 -10.70
C GLU A 114 4.31 -25.37 -10.36
N MET A 115 3.94 -25.18 -9.08
CA MET A 115 2.52 -25.11 -8.68
C MET A 115 1.75 -24.01 -9.42
N THR A 116 2.40 -22.87 -9.66
CA THR A 116 1.82 -21.73 -10.39
C THR A 116 2.06 -21.79 -11.90
N ARG A 117 2.90 -22.73 -12.36
CA ARG A 117 3.42 -22.84 -13.74
C ARG A 117 4.19 -21.60 -14.22
N ALA A 118 4.68 -20.77 -13.30
CA ALA A 118 5.48 -19.58 -13.63
C ALA A 118 6.83 -19.95 -14.29
N ASN A 119 7.41 -21.10 -13.96
CA ASN A 119 8.59 -21.63 -14.64
C ASN A 119 8.32 -22.00 -16.11
N GLN A 120 7.09 -22.33 -16.48
CA GLN A 120 6.70 -22.78 -17.82
C GLN A 120 6.30 -21.63 -18.77
N THR A 121 6.09 -20.41 -18.25
CA THR A 121 5.72 -19.26 -19.09
C THR A 121 6.92 -18.67 -19.83
N THR A 122 6.67 -18.18 -21.06
CA THR A 122 7.63 -17.42 -21.85
C THR A 122 7.63 -15.93 -21.50
N GLN A 123 6.54 -15.42 -20.91
CA GLN A 123 6.45 -14.05 -20.43
C GLN A 123 7.13 -13.97 -19.07
N LYS A 124 8.29 -13.29 -18.99
CA LYS A 124 9.07 -13.18 -17.75
C LYS A 124 8.89 -11.85 -17.02
N GLY A 125 8.08 -10.94 -17.56
CA GLY A 125 7.83 -9.62 -16.97
C GLY A 125 8.54 -8.46 -17.66
N ASP A 126 9.06 -8.68 -18.88
CA ASP A 126 9.66 -7.61 -19.69
C ASP A 126 8.68 -6.41 -19.81
N ARG A 127 9.24 -5.21 -19.61
CA ARG A 127 8.55 -3.92 -19.53
C ARG A 127 7.50 -3.77 -18.42
N GLN A 128 7.31 -4.79 -17.58
CA GLN A 128 6.38 -4.72 -16.45
C GLN A 128 7.06 -4.10 -15.23
N VAL A 129 6.28 -3.37 -14.44
CA VAL A 129 6.71 -2.79 -13.17
C VAL A 129 5.72 -3.19 -12.10
N ILE A 130 6.25 -3.78 -11.03
CA ILE A 130 5.50 -4.17 -9.84
C ILE A 130 5.90 -3.20 -8.73
N GLU A 131 4.94 -2.52 -8.14
CA GLU A 131 5.17 -1.75 -6.91
C GLU A 131 4.85 -2.60 -5.68
N VAL A 132 5.77 -2.60 -4.72
CA VAL A 132 5.62 -3.29 -3.44
C VAL A 132 5.48 -2.21 -2.36
N ILE A 133 4.28 -2.11 -1.78
CA ILE A 133 3.98 -1.22 -0.66
C ILE A 133 4.04 -2.05 0.62
N ASP A 134 5.13 -1.92 1.38
CA ASP A 134 5.45 -2.85 2.48
C ASP A 134 6.45 -2.24 3.50
N THR A 135 7.05 -3.08 4.36
CA THR A 135 7.95 -2.68 5.44
C THR A 135 9.33 -2.18 4.99
N GLY A 136 9.61 -2.25 3.70
CA GLY A 136 10.91 -1.94 3.08
C GLY A 136 11.55 -3.16 2.43
N ILE A 137 12.70 -2.93 1.78
CA ILE A 137 13.48 -3.95 1.08
C ILE A 137 14.97 -3.85 1.45
N GLU A 138 15.62 -4.99 1.59
CA GLU A 138 17.08 -5.03 1.45
C GLU A 138 17.43 -5.04 -0.04
N ALA A 139 17.57 -3.86 -0.64
CA ALA A 139 17.77 -3.72 -2.10
C ALA A 139 19.07 -4.38 -2.60
N SER A 140 20.06 -4.58 -1.73
CA SER A 140 21.31 -5.28 -2.00
C SER A 140 21.23 -6.80 -1.82
N HIS A 141 20.06 -7.34 -1.46
CA HIS A 141 19.89 -8.77 -1.22
C HIS A 141 20.17 -9.59 -2.49
N GLN A 142 20.80 -10.76 -2.34
CA GLN A 142 21.24 -11.59 -3.47
C GLN A 142 20.08 -12.03 -4.39
N ALA A 143 18.86 -12.13 -3.87
CA ALA A 143 17.63 -12.40 -4.63
C ALA A 143 17.43 -11.48 -5.85
N PHE A 144 17.94 -10.25 -5.79
CA PHE A 144 17.79 -9.23 -6.84
C PHE A 144 19.09 -8.98 -7.62
N SER A 145 20.08 -9.87 -7.48
CA SER A 145 21.42 -9.71 -8.08
C SER A 145 21.56 -10.24 -9.51
N GLY A 146 20.50 -10.81 -10.08
CA GLY A 146 20.53 -11.29 -11.47
C GLY A 146 20.76 -10.18 -12.48
N SER A 147 21.41 -10.51 -13.59
CA SER A 147 21.61 -9.54 -14.67
C SER A 147 20.27 -9.12 -15.29
N MET A 148 20.17 -7.83 -15.61
CA MET A 148 19.08 -7.23 -16.38
C MET A 148 19.54 -6.86 -17.81
N ASP A 149 20.72 -7.33 -18.24
CA ASP A 149 21.25 -7.06 -19.56
C ASP A 149 20.39 -7.73 -20.64
N GLY A 150 19.97 -6.96 -21.63
CA GLY A 150 19.10 -7.44 -22.71
C GLY A 150 17.62 -7.58 -22.31
N VAL A 151 17.26 -7.30 -21.05
CA VAL A 151 15.86 -7.19 -20.63
C VAL A 151 15.31 -5.84 -21.11
N ASP A 152 14.14 -5.85 -21.74
CA ASP A 152 13.43 -4.64 -22.13
C ASP A 152 12.78 -4.01 -20.88
N VAL A 153 13.47 -3.05 -20.26
CA VAL A 153 13.00 -2.35 -19.07
C VAL A 153 12.11 -1.15 -19.41
N ARG A 154 11.14 -0.83 -18.54
CA ARG A 154 10.22 0.30 -18.75
C ARG A 154 10.75 1.61 -18.19
N LEU A 155 11.41 1.56 -17.02
CA LEU A 155 11.92 2.71 -16.30
C LEU A 155 13.45 2.69 -16.32
N SER A 156 14.03 3.63 -17.08
CA SER A 156 15.45 3.94 -16.99
C SER A 156 15.71 4.98 -15.89
N GLN A 157 16.98 5.18 -15.53
CA GLN A 157 17.38 6.25 -14.60
C GLN A 157 16.82 7.62 -15.03
N LYS A 158 16.88 7.94 -16.33
CA LYS A 158 16.37 9.21 -16.87
C LYS A 158 14.85 9.33 -16.71
N ASP A 159 14.12 8.25 -16.88
CA ASP A 159 12.66 8.25 -16.71
C ASP A 159 12.30 8.51 -15.25
N VAL A 160 13.05 7.93 -14.31
CA VAL A 160 12.85 8.13 -12.88
C VAL A 160 13.23 9.55 -12.45
N GLU A 161 14.34 10.09 -12.92
CA GLU A 161 14.72 11.50 -12.67
C GLU A 161 13.64 12.49 -13.16
N ALA A 162 12.99 12.19 -14.29
CA ALA A 162 11.87 13.00 -14.80
C ALA A 162 10.56 12.78 -14.02
N LEU A 163 10.34 11.58 -13.48
CA LEU A 163 9.16 11.19 -12.72
C LEU A 163 9.13 11.86 -11.34
N VAL A 164 10.25 11.82 -10.60
CA VAL A 164 10.34 12.28 -9.21
C VAL A 164 9.85 13.72 -9.03
N SER A 165 10.12 14.62 -9.98
CA SER A 165 9.64 16.01 -9.95
C SER A 165 8.12 16.18 -10.02
N LYS A 166 7.39 15.15 -10.46
CA LYS A 166 5.94 15.13 -10.64
C LYS A 166 5.21 14.42 -9.50
N LEU A 167 5.93 13.69 -8.66
CA LEU A 167 5.35 12.99 -7.53
C LEU A 167 4.92 14.00 -6.46
N PRO A 168 3.70 13.90 -5.92
CA PRO A 168 3.30 14.74 -4.80
C PRO A 168 4.13 14.47 -3.54
N HIS A 169 4.50 13.21 -3.27
CA HIS A 169 5.14 12.79 -2.02
C HIS A 169 6.61 12.38 -2.20
N GLY A 170 6.91 11.45 -3.11
CA GLY A 170 8.21 10.80 -3.33
C GLY A 170 9.29 11.63 -4.04
N LYS A 171 9.31 12.95 -3.83
CA LYS A 171 10.17 13.91 -4.54
C LYS A 171 11.67 13.76 -4.27
N THR A 172 12.04 12.99 -3.26
CA THR A 172 13.43 12.68 -2.90
C THR A 172 13.76 11.21 -3.06
N GLY A 173 12.88 10.43 -3.72
CA GLY A 173 13.16 9.03 -4.05
C GLY A 173 14.32 8.86 -5.03
N ALA A 174 14.88 7.66 -5.04
CA ALA A 174 16.12 7.37 -5.75
C ALA A 174 15.97 6.26 -6.78
N TYR A 175 16.79 6.35 -7.84
CA TYR A 175 17.04 5.25 -8.75
C TYR A 175 18.20 4.39 -8.23
N LEU A 176 18.01 3.08 -8.09
CA LEU A 176 19.08 2.18 -7.66
C LEU A 176 19.71 1.45 -8.85
N ASN A 177 18.91 0.75 -9.65
CA ASN A 177 19.37 -0.01 -10.80
C ASN A 177 18.20 -0.44 -11.71
N ASN A 178 18.50 -1.16 -12.80
CA ASN A 178 17.48 -1.63 -13.75
C ASN A 178 16.46 -2.59 -13.13
N LYS A 179 16.78 -3.28 -12.03
CA LYS A 179 15.86 -4.18 -11.34
C LYS A 179 14.96 -3.43 -10.36
N ILE A 180 15.51 -2.47 -9.63
CA ILE A 180 14.83 -1.63 -8.64
C ILE A 180 14.96 -0.15 -9.07
N PRO A 181 14.13 0.31 -10.03
CA PRO A 181 14.30 1.62 -10.63
C PRO A 181 13.84 2.77 -9.73
N PHE A 182 12.95 2.55 -8.76
CA PHE A 182 12.50 3.63 -7.88
C PHE A 182 12.28 3.11 -6.46
N VAL A 183 12.82 3.85 -5.49
CA VAL A 183 12.63 3.59 -4.05
C VAL A 183 12.28 4.88 -3.33
N PHE A 184 11.34 4.79 -2.39
CA PHE A 184 11.05 5.86 -1.45
C PHE A 184 10.47 5.32 -0.16
N ASP A 185 10.86 5.93 0.95
CA ASP A 185 10.30 5.72 2.27
C ASP A 185 9.29 6.83 2.58
N TYR A 186 8.01 6.48 2.50
CA TYR A 186 6.91 7.39 2.77
C TYR A 186 6.67 7.64 4.26
N ALA A 187 7.22 6.80 5.14
CA ALA A 187 7.15 6.95 6.59
C ALA A 187 8.17 7.96 7.11
N ASP A 188 9.40 7.88 6.61
CA ASP A 188 10.51 8.72 7.07
C ASP A 188 10.92 9.83 6.07
N ASN A 189 10.31 9.84 4.87
CA ASN A 189 10.45 10.84 3.80
C ASN A 189 11.87 10.92 3.19
N ASP A 190 12.53 9.78 3.02
CA ASP A 190 13.83 9.66 2.36
C ASP A 190 13.89 8.47 1.39
N ALA A 191 15.08 8.18 0.85
CA ALA A 191 15.27 7.07 -0.09
C ALA A 191 15.79 5.78 0.57
N ASP A 192 15.90 5.74 1.89
CA ASP A 192 16.41 4.59 2.64
C ASP A 192 15.30 3.58 2.90
N VAL A 193 15.12 2.66 1.97
CA VAL A 193 14.10 1.61 2.07
C VAL A 193 14.55 0.38 2.86
N LEU A 194 15.71 0.41 3.52
CA LEU A 194 16.18 -0.72 4.32
C LEU A 194 15.28 -0.90 5.56
N PRO A 195 14.74 -2.09 5.84
CA PRO A 195 13.99 -2.33 7.07
C PRO A 195 14.87 -2.16 8.31
N LYS A 196 14.53 -1.23 9.22
CA LYS A 196 15.28 -0.97 10.47
C LYS A 196 14.60 -1.51 11.73
N SER A 197 13.28 -1.72 11.69
CA SER A 197 12.51 -2.21 12.84
C SER A 197 12.65 -3.73 13.01
N SER A 198 12.96 -4.16 14.23
CA SER A 198 13.12 -5.59 14.58
C SER A 198 11.82 -6.40 14.58
N LYS A 199 10.67 -5.77 14.43
CA LYS A 199 9.36 -6.45 14.53
C LYS A 199 9.02 -7.29 13.30
N ASP A 200 9.47 -6.90 12.11
CA ASP A 200 9.09 -7.53 10.83
C ASP A 200 10.22 -7.44 9.79
N LEU A 201 11.48 -7.54 10.25
CA LEU A 201 12.67 -7.49 9.39
C LEU A 201 12.50 -8.45 8.20
N SER A 202 12.58 -7.90 6.98
CA SER A 202 12.57 -8.62 5.71
C SER A 202 11.20 -9.09 5.18
N HIS A 203 10.06 -8.69 5.75
CA HIS A 203 8.75 -9.00 5.17
C HIS A 203 8.62 -8.46 3.74
N GLY A 204 8.86 -7.17 3.51
CA GLY A 204 8.84 -6.58 2.16
C GLY A 204 9.88 -7.18 1.21
N THR A 205 11.08 -7.53 1.69
CA THR A 205 12.10 -8.27 0.91
C THR A 205 11.57 -9.62 0.42
N HIS A 206 10.91 -10.38 1.30
CA HIS A 206 10.35 -11.68 0.96
C HIS A 206 9.20 -11.54 -0.07
N VAL A 207 8.30 -10.58 0.16
CA VAL A 207 7.20 -10.25 -0.77
C VAL A 207 7.73 -9.88 -2.16
N ALA A 208 8.71 -8.97 -2.22
CA ALA A 208 9.34 -8.55 -3.48
C ALA A 208 10.05 -9.71 -4.19
N ALA A 209 10.66 -10.63 -3.43
CA ALA A 209 11.33 -11.80 -3.99
C ALA A 209 10.34 -12.79 -4.64
N ILE A 210 9.18 -13.04 -4.03
CA ILE A 210 8.12 -13.88 -4.63
C ILE A 210 7.65 -13.28 -5.97
N ALA A 211 7.46 -11.96 -6.00
CA ALA A 211 7.01 -11.27 -7.20
C ALA A 211 8.06 -11.35 -8.32
N ALA A 212 9.32 -11.00 -8.01
CA ALA A 212 10.29 -10.69 -9.05
C ALA A 212 11.75 -10.92 -8.66
N ALA A 213 12.12 -11.85 -7.76
CA ALA A 213 13.53 -12.25 -7.64
C ALA A 213 14.09 -12.70 -9.02
N ASN A 214 15.39 -12.48 -9.26
CA ASN A 214 16.03 -12.82 -10.54
C ASN A 214 17.42 -13.46 -10.37
N ALA A 215 17.77 -13.90 -9.16
CA ALA A 215 19.01 -14.61 -8.89
C ALA A 215 19.03 -15.99 -9.56
N ALA A 216 20.22 -16.51 -9.86
CA ALA A 216 20.36 -17.79 -10.57
C ALA A 216 19.68 -18.97 -9.86
N ASP A 217 19.64 -18.94 -8.52
CA ASP A 217 19.08 -19.98 -7.66
C ASP A 217 17.76 -19.58 -6.97
N LEU A 218 17.26 -18.36 -7.20
CA LEU A 218 15.99 -17.86 -6.67
C LEU A 218 15.31 -16.93 -7.68
N GLN A 219 14.18 -17.38 -8.23
CA GLN A 219 13.42 -16.66 -9.26
C GLN A 219 12.02 -16.34 -8.75
N GLY A 220 11.56 -15.10 -8.93
CA GLY A 220 10.18 -14.72 -8.69
C GLY A 220 9.27 -15.17 -9.84
N THR A 221 7.99 -14.86 -9.72
CA THR A 221 6.99 -15.16 -10.75
C THR A 221 7.30 -14.41 -12.07
N ALA A 222 7.74 -13.15 -11.96
CA ALA A 222 8.08 -12.29 -13.08
C ALA A 222 9.54 -11.78 -12.94
N PRO A 223 10.54 -12.61 -13.22
CA PRO A 223 11.94 -12.27 -12.93
C PRO A 223 12.51 -11.12 -13.77
N HIS A 224 11.91 -10.79 -14.92
CA HIS A 224 12.29 -9.62 -15.75
C HIS A 224 11.52 -8.34 -15.38
N ALA A 225 10.50 -8.41 -14.53
CA ALA A 225 9.78 -7.22 -14.08
C ALA A 225 10.66 -6.35 -13.19
N GLN A 226 10.49 -5.04 -13.30
CA GLN A 226 11.12 -4.08 -12.38
C GLN A 226 10.31 -3.96 -11.10
N ILE A 227 10.97 -3.63 -9.99
CA ILE A 227 10.37 -3.50 -8.67
C ILE A 227 10.45 -2.03 -8.22
N ILE A 228 9.31 -1.41 -7.99
CA ILE A 228 9.24 -0.14 -7.25
C ILE A 228 9.02 -0.47 -5.78
N VAL A 229 9.75 0.22 -4.90
CA VAL A 229 9.63 0.00 -3.46
C VAL A 229 9.11 1.25 -2.79
N ALA A 230 7.93 1.09 -2.19
CA ALA A 230 7.30 2.07 -1.33
C ALA A 230 7.36 1.54 0.10
N LYS A 231 8.36 1.97 0.86
CA LYS A 231 8.44 1.66 2.29
C LYS A 231 7.42 2.54 3.01
N VAL A 232 6.55 1.92 3.80
CA VAL A 232 5.51 2.61 4.58
C VAL A 232 5.61 2.34 6.08
N ALA A 233 6.57 1.52 6.49
CA ALA A 233 6.88 1.25 7.89
C ALA A 233 7.96 2.21 8.41
N SER A 234 7.66 2.87 9.53
CA SER A 234 8.55 3.78 10.24
C SER A 234 9.82 3.08 10.75
N ASP A 235 10.96 3.73 10.56
CA ASP A 235 12.25 3.30 11.10
C ASP A 235 12.27 3.20 12.62
N LYS A 236 11.49 4.06 13.28
CA LYS A 236 11.52 4.21 14.73
C LYS A 236 10.93 3.00 15.46
N ASP A 237 9.83 2.47 14.96
CA ASP A 237 9.03 1.47 15.69
C ASP A 237 8.27 0.48 14.81
N GLY A 238 8.38 0.61 13.48
CA GLY A 238 7.68 -0.21 12.49
C GLY A 238 6.20 0.12 12.32
N SER A 239 5.70 1.24 12.85
CA SER A 239 4.33 1.69 12.62
C SER A 239 4.06 1.94 11.13
N ILE A 240 2.85 1.63 10.67
CA ILE A 240 2.42 1.78 9.28
C ILE A 240 1.10 2.57 9.27
N PRO A 241 1.15 3.89 9.50
CA PRO A 241 -0.06 4.69 9.61
C PRO A 241 -0.75 4.88 8.25
N ASP A 242 -2.08 5.06 8.23
CA ASP A 242 -2.84 5.27 6.97
C ASP A 242 -2.24 6.38 6.09
N ASN A 243 -1.70 7.46 6.68
CA ASN A 243 -1.13 8.56 5.91
C ASN A 243 0.08 8.18 5.05
N THR A 244 0.87 7.16 5.44
CA THR A 244 2.04 6.70 4.66
C THR A 244 1.60 5.80 3.53
N VAL A 245 0.65 4.91 3.80
CA VAL A 245 0.03 4.04 2.80
C VAL A 245 -0.71 4.86 1.74
N LEU A 246 -1.51 5.85 2.16
CA LEU A 246 -2.23 6.72 1.21
C LEU A 246 -1.29 7.54 0.35
N ALA A 247 -0.15 7.99 0.88
CA ALA A 247 0.84 8.73 0.11
C ALA A 247 1.48 7.87 -0.98
N ALA A 248 1.84 6.62 -0.65
CA ALA A 248 2.33 5.66 -1.64
C ALA A 248 1.29 5.39 -2.72
N LEU A 249 0.02 5.19 -2.35
CA LEU A 249 -1.08 4.98 -3.31
C LEU A 249 -1.36 6.23 -4.17
N ASP A 250 -1.21 7.43 -3.61
CA ASP A 250 -1.38 8.71 -4.33
C ASP A 250 -0.28 8.92 -5.38
N ASP A 251 0.99 8.66 -5.01
CA ASP A 251 2.11 8.65 -5.95
C ASP A 251 1.93 7.56 -7.02
N ALA A 252 1.41 6.38 -6.66
CA ALA A 252 1.22 5.26 -7.59
C ALA A 252 0.29 5.59 -8.77
N VAL A 253 -0.67 6.51 -8.60
CA VAL A 253 -1.51 7.01 -9.71
C VAL A 253 -0.69 7.78 -10.75
N VAL A 254 0.41 8.42 -10.33
CA VAL A 254 1.35 9.16 -11.18
C VAL A 254 2.41 8.22 -11.76
N ILE A 255 3.00 7.36 -10.93
CA ILE A 255 4.02 6.37 -11.30
C ILE A 255 3.46 5.36 -12.31
N LYS A 256 2.22 4.92 -12.09
CA LYS A 256 1.51 3.90 -12.89
C LYS A 256 2.32 2.59 -13.01
N PRO A 257 2.60 1.89 -11.89
CA PRO A 257 3.03 0.50 -11.98
C PRO A 257 1.93 -0.33 -12.65
N ASP A 258 2.27 -1.48 -13.23
CA ASP A 258 1.27 -2.38 -13.83
C ASP A 258 0.46 -3.10 -12.72
N SER A 259 1.13 -3.39 -11.61
CA SER A 259 0.51 -3.96 -10.41
C SER A 259 1.13 -3.43 -9.12
N ILE A 260 0.29 -3.23 -8.11
CA ILE A 260 0.68 -3.00 -6.72
C ILE A 260 0.43 -4.29 -5.95
N ASN A 261 1.44 -4.74 -5.19
CA ASN A 261 1.25 -5.75 -4.16
C ASN A 261 1.21 -5.07 -2.78
N LEU A 262 0.14 -5.32 -2.04
CA LEU A 262 -0.09 -4.77 -0.71
C LEU A 262 -0.31 -5.94 0.26
N SER A 263 0.74 -6.30 1.00
CA SER A 263 0.72 -7.40 1.98
C SER A 263 0.59 -6.85 3.41
N LEU A 264 -0.32 -5.90 3.54
CA LEU A 264 -0.70 -5.21 4.76
C LEU A 264 -2.21 -5.36 4.94
N GLY A 265 -2.68 -5.50 6.16
CA GLY A 265 -4.12 -5.48 6.39
C GLY A 265 -4.57 -5.62 7.83
N GLU A 266 -5.88 -5.49 7.99
CA GLU A 266 -6.60 -5.73 9.23
C GLU A 266 -7.66 -6.82 8.99
N ASP A 267 -7.79 -7.75 9.93
CA ASP A 267 -8.74 -8.86 9.84
C ASP A 267 -10.19 -8.41 9.87
N ALA A 268 -11.04 -9.20 9.21
CA ALA A 268 -12.49 -9.00 9.19
C ALA A 268 -12.89 -7.59 8.74
N GLY A 269 -12.52 -7.27 7.51
CA GLY A 269 -12.84 -6.01 6.88
C GLY A 269 -14.32 -5.66 6.95
N MET A 270 -14.64 -4.49 7.52
CA MET A 270 -16.01 -4.02 7.70
C MET A 270 -16.24 -2.79 6.83
N GLY A 271 -17.50 -2.53 6.44
CA GLY A 271 -17.88 -1.30 5.73
C GLY A 271 -17.76 -0.04 6.58
N THR A 272 -16.54 0.33 6.98
CA THR A 272 -16.23 1.55 7.74
C THR A 272 -16.10 2.75 6.79
N GLU A 273 -16.12 3.97 7.33
CA GLU A 273 -15.82 5.17 6.53
C GLU A 273 -14.41 5.12 5.95
N ALA A 274 -13.44 4.63 6.74
CA ALA A 274 -12.08 4.37 6.27
C ALA A 274 -12.09 3.39 5.09
N GLY A 275 -12.85 2.30 5.20
CA GLY A 275 -12.94 1.33 4.12
C GLY A 275 -13.65 1.84 2.87
N THR A 276 -14.65 2.71 3.02
CA THR A 276 -15.27 3.39 1.88
C THR A 276 -14.27 4.30 1.14
N MET A 277 -13.44 5.04 1.90
CA MET A 277 -12.40 5.89 1.33
C MET A 277 -11.33 5.07 0.60
N TYR A 278 -10.84 3.98 1.20
CA TYR A 278 -9.88 3.09 0.57
C TYR A 278 -10.45 2.40 -0.69
N ALA A 279 -11.73 2.00 -0.68
CA ALA A 279 -12.37 1.46 -1.87
C ALA A 279 -12.39 2.46 -3.04
N GLU A 280 -12.56 3.76 -2.75
CA GLU A 280 -12.47 4.82 -3.76
C GLU A 280 -11.04 5.02 -4.27
N VAL A 281 -10.05 5.01 -3.38
CA VAL A 281 -8.61 5.04 -3.72
C VAL A 281 -8.24 3.90 -4.67
N TYR A 282 -8.61 2.66 -4.36
CA TYR A 282 -8.32 1.51 -5.20
C TYR A 282 -9.09 1.53 -6.53
N LYS A 283 -10.32 2.06 -6.52
CA LYS A 283 -11.06 2.31 -7.76
C LYS A 283 -10.35 3.33 -8.65
N ASN A 284 -9.80 4.40 -8.09
CA ASN A 284 -9.05 5.42 -8.83
C ASN A 284 -7.74 4.85 -9.41
N LEU A 285 -7.06 3.98 -8.67
CA LEU A 285 -5.91 3.22 -9.18
C LEU A 285 -6.30 2.28 -10.34
N ALA A 286 -7.39 1.53 -10.21
CA ALA A 286 -7.91 0.69 -11.29
C ALA A 286 -8.27 1.51 -12.55
N ALA A 287 -8.87 2.70 -12.37
CA ALA A 287 -9.15 3.62 -13.46
C ALA A 287 -7.87 4.20 -14.11
N ALA A 288 -6.78 4.29 -13.36
CA ALA A 288 -5.45 4.66 -13.88
C ALA A 288 -4.73 3.50 -14.58
N GLY A 289 -5.33 2.30 -14.62
CA GLY A 289 -4.77 1.10 -15.24
C GLY A 289 -3.89 0.27 -14.30
N VAL A 290 -3.93 0.52 -12.99
CA VAL A 290 -3.12 -0.17 -11.98
C VAL A 290 -3.95 -1.28 -11.32
N THR A 291 -3.41 -2.50 -11.30
CA THR A 291 -4.03 -3.61 -10.54
C THR A 291 -3.54 -3.61 -9.10
N VAL A 292 -4.42 -3.84 -8.12
CA VAL A 292 -4.05 -3.91 -6.71
C VAL A 292 -4.32 -5.33 -6.20
N ASN A 293 -3.25 -6.02 -5.80
CA ASN A 293 -3.29 -7.37 -5.28
C ASN A 293 -3.11 -7.31 -3.76
N ALA A 294 -4.06 -7.86 -3.02
CA ALA A 294 -4.09 -7.82 -1.56
C ALA A 294 -4.23 -9.23 -0.99
N ALA A 295 -3.44 -9.53 0.03
CA ALA A 295 -3.53 -10.80 0.73
C ALA A 295 -4.86 -10.90 1.50
N ALA A 296 -5.48 -12.09 1.47
CA ALA A 296 -6.80 -12.32 2.05
C ALA A 296 -6.83 -12.31 3.60
N GLY A 297 -5.67 -12.31 4.25
CA GLY A 297 -5.53 -12.46 5.70
C GLY A 297 -5.06 -13.85 6.13
N ASN A 298 -4.43 -13.91 7.30
CA ASN A 298 -3.89 -15.14 7.89
C ASN A 298 -4.69 -15.62 9.12
N SER A 299 -5.90 -15.09 9.31
CA SER A 299 -6.71 -15.31 10.54
C SER A 299 -7.74 -16.43 10.45
N TYR A 300 -7.67 -17.24 9.39
CA TYR A 300 -8.51 -18.42 9.15
C TYR A 300 -10.02 -18.13 9.17
N SER A 301 -10.63 -18.16 10.35
CA SER A 301 -12.04 -17.88 10.59
C SER A 301 -12.20 -17.30 12.00
N SER A 302 -13.28 -16.56 12.24
CA SER A 302 -13.56 -15.98 13.57
C SER A 302 -13.75 -17.04 14.67
N ALA A 303 -13.91 -18.31 14.29
CA ALA A 303 -14.06 -19.44 15.18
C ALA A 303 -12.72 -20.18 15.48
N TYR A 304 -11.62 -19.73 14.89
CA TYR A 304 -10.30 -20.26 15.20
C TYR A 304 -9.96 -20.00 16.68
N SER A 305 -9.45 -21.01 17.38
CA SER A 305 -9.20 -20.98 18.82
C SER A 305 -10.42 -20.72 19.71
N ASN A 306 -11.64 -21.01 19.22
CA ASN A 306 -12.84 -20.89 20.04
C ASN A 306 -12.93 -21.96 21.16
N TYR A 307 -13.81 -21.73 22.14
CA TYR A 307 -14.01 -22.64 23.27
C TYR A 307 -14.59 -24.01 22.92
N SER A 308 -14.95 -24.27 21.65
CA SER A 308 -15.42 -25.60 21.23
C SER A 308 -14.29 -26.64 21.17
N GLY A 309 -13.03 -26.17 21.12
CA GLY A 309 -11.85 -27.01 20.94
C GLY A 309 -11.71 -27.61 19.53
N LYS A 310 -12.58 -27.22 18.58
CA LYS A 310 -12.59 -27.75 17.21
C LYS A 310 -12.09 -26.75 16.16
N ASN A 311 -11.85 -25.49 16.53
CA ASN A 311 -11.52 -24.40 15.61
C ASN A 311 -12.51 -24.28 14.45
N LYS A 312 -13.80 -24.53 14.73
CA LYS A 312 -14.89 -24.48 13.76
C LYS A 312 -16.04 -23.64 14.30
N PRO A 313 -16.72 -22.87 13.44
CA PRO A 313 -17.92 -22.14 13.86
C PRO A 313 -19.01 -23.11 14.30
N TYR A 314 -19.83 -22.68 15.26
CA TYR A 314 -21.07 -23.39 15.55
C TYR A 314 -22.00 -23.28 14.34
N ALA A 315 -22.82 -24.30 14.09
CA ALA A 315 -23.77 -24.28 12.98
C ALA A 315 -24.80 -23.13 13.09
N SER A 316 -25.01 -22.60 14.31
CA SER A 316 -25.85 -21.42 14.56
C SER A 316 -25.20 -20.09 14.19
N ASP A 317 -23.88 -20.07 14.02
CA ASP A 317 -23.06 -18.86 13.88
C ASP A 317 -22.36 -18.90 12.50
N PRO A 318 -23.10 -18.76 11.39
CA PRO A 318 -22.56 -18.98 10.04
C PRO A 318 -21.60 -17.88 9.57
N ASP A 319 -21.60 -16.72 10.23
CA ASP A 319 -20.73 -15.60 9.91
C ASP A 319 -19.35 -15.79 10.55
N ALA A 320 -18.50 -16.53 9.84
CA ALA A 320 -17.16 -16.89 10.31
C ALA A 320 -16.02 -16.37 9.41
N GLY A 321 -16.36 -15.58 8.38
CA GLY A 321 -15.38 -15.05 7.44
C GLY A 321 -14.50 -13.97 8.07
N THR A 322 -13.20 -14.01 7.77
CA THR A 322 -12.22 -13.03 8.26
C THR A 322 -11.42 -12.39 7.13
N LEU A 323 -12.00 -12.31 5.92
CA LEU A 323 -11.34 -11.67 4.77
C LEU A 323 -10.91 -10.25 5.17
N SER A 324 -9.61 -9.98 5.10
CA SER A 324 -9.02 -8.74 5.59
C SER A 324 -9.25 -7.57 4.63
N GLU A 325 -9.19 -6.34 5.16
CA GLU A 325 -8.95 -5.15 4.33
C GLU A 325 -7.46 -5.11 3.95
N PRO A 326 -7.10 -4.76 2.70
CA PRO A 326 -7.96 -4.28 1.61
C PRO A 326 -8.48 -5.36 0.65
N ALA A 327 -8.25 -6.64 0.91
CA ALA A 327 -8.70 -7.75 0.04
C ALA A 327 -10.23 -7.88 -0.05
N SER A 328 -10.98 -7.37 0.93
CA SER A 328 -12.44 -7.34 0.92
C SER A 328 -13.04 -6.33 -0.06
N TYR A 329 -12.26 -5.40 -0.62
CA TYR A 329 -12.77 -4.37 -1.54
C TYR A 329 -12.95 -4.91 -2.95
N SER A 330 -14.06 -4.56 -3.61
CA SER A 330 -14.38 -5.02 -4.97
C SER A 330 -13.36 -4.64 -6.05
N SER A 331 -12.55 -3.62 -5.80
CA SER A 331 -11.54 -3.08 -6.72
C SER A 331 -10.15 -3.68 -6.49
N THR A 332 -9.99 -4.63 -5.56
CA THR A 332 -8.74 -5.36 -5.34
C THR A 332 -8.88 -6.82 -5.76
N LEU A 333 -7.76 -7.45 -6.10
CA LEU A 333 -7.69 -8.90 -6.26
C LEU A 333 -7.30 -9.51 -4.91
N ALA A 334 -8.24 -10.19 -4.26
CA ALA A 334 -8.01 -10.95 -3.03
C ALA A 334 -7.23 -12.23 -3.32
N VAL A 335 -6.11 -12.45 -2.63
CA VAL A 335 -5.24 -13.62 -2.81
C VAL A 335 -5.27 -14.49 -1.55
N ALA A 336 -5.82 -15.70 -1.67
CA ALA A 336 -5.75 -16.74 -0.64
C ALA A 336 -4.50 -17.61 -0.83
N SER A 337 -4.04 -18.26 0.25
CA SER A 337 -2.89 -19.17 0.25
C SER A 337 -3.32 -20.64 0.18
N VAL A 338 -2.47 -21.52 -0.39
CA VAL A 338 -2.69 -22.97 -0.56
C VAL A 338 -1.51 -23.80 -0.07
#